data_AF-A0A519I202-F1
#
_entry.id   AF-A0A519I202-F1
#
_cell.length_a   1.000
_cell.length_b   1.000
_cell.length_c   1.000
_cell.angle_alpha   90.00
_cell.angle_beta   90.00
_cell.angle_gamma   90.00
#
_symmetry.space_group_name_H-M   'P 1'
#
loop_
_entity.id
_entity.type
_entity.pdbx_description
1 polymer ?
#
loop_
_entity_poly.entity_id
_entity_poly.type
_entity_poly.pdbx_seq_one_letter_code
_entity_poly.pdbx_strand_id
1 'polypeptide(L)'
;MQEHLQDMYATSPPESVHALDMDQLRQPEIAFWSAWLPNAGGDVLVGTGALKRLDAAHAELKSMRTSAHHRGRGIARQVLNHLLQEARTRGHTQV
;
A
#
# COMPACT_ATOMS: atom_id res chain seq x y z
N MET A 1 15.00 -11.20 -11.71
CA MET A 1 13.57 -10.87 -11.60
C MET A 1 13.43 -9.63 -10.72
N GLN A 2 13.90 -8.50 -11.23
CA GLN A 2 14.12 -7.24 -10.53
C GLN A 2 13.43 -6.15 -11.33
N GLU A 3 12.13 -5.94 -11.15
CA GLU A 3 11.46 -4.91 -11.96
C GLU A 3 10.11 -4.46 -11.38
N HIS A 4 10.01 -4.17 -10.08
CA HIS A 4 8.73 -3.71 -9.48
C HIS A 4 8.89 -2.62 -8.40
N LEU A 5 9.98 -1.84 -8.39
CA LEU A 5 10.20 -0.80 -7.36
C LEU A 5 10.56 0.59 -7.91
N GLN A 6 10.34 0.90 -9.19
CA GLN A 6 10.71 2.21 -9.75
C GLN A 6 9.58 3.22 -9.93
N ASP A 7 8.29 2.84 -9.89
CA ASP A 7 7.21 3.80 -10.14
C ASP A 7 6.55 4.40 -8.89
N MET A 8 7.25 4.43 -7.76
CA MET A 8 6.76 5.11 -6.55
C MET A 8 7.20 6.58 -6.42
N TYR A 9 7.82 7.17 -7.47
CA TYR A 9 8.44 8.51 -7.41
C TYR A 9 7.97 9.56 -8.42
N ALA A 10 6.86 9.38 -9.13
CA ALA A 10 6.56 10.30 -10.24
C ALA A 10 5.68 11.53 -9.93
N THR A 11 5.07 11.71 -8.75
CA THR A 11 4.22 12.91 -8.52
C THR A 11 3.90 13.23 -7.04
N SER A 12 4.90 13.48 -6.21
CA SER A 12 4.66 14.11 -4.90
C SER A 12 5.75 15.15 -4.60
N PRO A 13 5.38 16.40 -4.26
CA PRO A 13 6.37 17.44 -4.00
C PRO A 13 7.29 17.06 -2.83
N PRO A 14 8.59 17.43 -2.90
CA PRO A 14 9.64 16.98 -1.98
C PRO A 14 9.43 17.43 -0.52
N GLU A 15 8.48 18.32 -0.26
CA GLU A 15 8.21 18.91 1.04
C GLU A 15 7.26 18.06 1.93
N SER A 16 6.78 16.91 1.43
CA SER A 16 5.93 15.99 2.20
C SER A 16 6.27 14.51 1.97
N VAL A 17 7.54 14.21 1.64
CA VAL A 17 8.05 12.85 1.42
C VAL A 17 9.23 12.61 2.38
N HIS A 18 8.93 12.47 3.67
CA HIS A 18 9.90 12.07 4.70
C HIS A 18 9.45 10.81 5.47
N ALA A 19 8.52 10.01 4.94
CA ALA A 19 7.71 9.11 5.78
C ALA A 19 7.66 7.61 5.39
N LEU A 20 8.46 7.13 4.45
CA LEU A 20 8.65 5.68 4.30
C LEU A 20 10.11 5.39 4.00
N ASP A 21 10.85 4.98 5.03
CA ASP A 21 12.13 4.30 4.85
C ASP A 21 11.91 3.12 3.91
N MET A 22 12.47 3.22 2.70
CA MET A 22 12.48 2.13 1.73
C MET A 22 13.11 0.86 2.33
N ASP A 23 14.03 1.02 3.28
CA ASP A 23 14.64 -0.08 4.02
C ASP A 23 13.69 -0.75 5.01
N GLN A 24 12.75 0.00 5.61
CA GLN A 24 11.70 -0.59 6.43
C GLN A 24 10.70 -1.37 5.58
N LEU A 25 10.37 -0.89 4.38
CA LEU A 25 9.49 -1.62 3.44
C LEU A 25 10.10 -2.89 2.84
N ARG A 26 11.43 -2.97 2.76
CA ARG A 26 12.15 -4.11 2.18
C ARG A 26 12.31 -5.30 3.12
N GLN A 27 11.72 -5.23 4.32
CA GLN A 27 11.73 -6.34 5.24
C GLN A 27 10.85 -7.49 4.70
N PRO A 28 11.27 -8.76 4.83
CA PRO A 28 10.52 -9.91 4.33
C PRO A 28 9.16 -10.10 5.03
N GLU A 29 9.00 -9.49 6.21
CA GLU A 29 7.77 -9.47 6.98
C GLU A 29 6.77 -8.41 6.49
N ILE A 30 7.17 -7.49 5.62
CA ILE A 30 6.30 -6.43 5.10
C ILE A 30 5.90 -6.71 3.66
N ALA A 31 4.61 -6.59 3.39
CA ALA A 31 4.08 -6.53 2.04
C ALA A 31 3.35 -5.20 1.82
N PHE A 32 3.56 -4.63 0.64
CA PHE A 32 3.04 -3.32 0.27
C PHE A 32 2.19 -3.41 -1.00
N TRP A 33 1.10 -2.65 -1.04
CA TRP A 33 0.21 -2.54 -2.18
C TRP A 33 -0.07 -1.09 -2.52
N SER A 34 -0.24 -0.86 -3.81
CA SER A 34 -0.62 0.40 -4.41
C SER A 34 -1.89 0.21 -5.22
N ALA A 35 -2.87 1.10 -5.04
CA ALA A 35 -4.07 1.16 -5.84
C ALA A 35 -3.92 2.22 -6.93
N TRP A 36 -4.16 1.82 -8.17
CA TRP A 36 -4.05 2.64 -9.36
C TRP A 36 -5.41 2.74 -10.04
N LEU A 37 -5.72 3.91 -10.62
CA LEU A 37 -6.86 4.07 -11.51
C LEU A 37 -6.38 4.50 -12.89
N PRO A 38 -7.00 3.99 -13.97
CA PRO A 38 -6.70 4.47 -15.31
C PRO A 38 -7.16 5.92 -15.47
N ASN A 39 -6.33 6.73 -16.12
CA ASN A 39 -6.64 8.10 -16.54
C ASN A 39 -6.16 8.31 -17.98
N ALA A 40 -6.68 9.33 -18.66
CA ALA A 40 -6.37 9.64 -20.06
C ALA A 40 -4.87 9.90 -20.32
N GLY A 41 -4.10 10.25 -19.30
CA GLY A 41 -2.65 10.46 -19.36
C GLY A 41 -1.80 9.34 -18.75
N GLY A 42 -2.39 8.17 -18.46
CA GLY A 42 -1.73 7.05 -17.77
C GLY A 42 -2.36 6.72 -16.42
N ASP A 43 -1.91 5.65 -15.79
CA ASP A 43 -2.44 5.23 -14.49
C ASP A 43 -2.04 6.22 -13.38
N VAL A 44 -3.00 6.55 -12.52
CA VAL A 44 -2.78 7.45 -11.37
C VAL A 44 -2.81 6.67 -10.07
N LEU A 45 -1.80 6.89 -9.22
CA LEU A 45 -1.78 6.34 -7.87
C LEU A 45 -2.87 7.00 -7.02
N VAL A 46 -3.84 6.21 -6.58
CA VAL A 46 -4.99 6.69 -5.81
C VAL A 46 -4.97 6.25 -4.36
N GLY A 47 -4.16 5.25 -4.01
CA GLY A 47 -3.99 4.83 -2.62
C GLY A 47 -2.86 3.84 -2.41
N THR A 48 -2.50 3.64 -1.17
CA THR A 48 -1.46 2.70 -0.73
C THR A 48 -1.90 1.99 0.54
N GLY A 49 -1.29 0.86 0.83
CA GLY A 49 -1.43 0.16 2.11
C GLY A 49 -0.39 -0.93 2.26
N ALA A 50 -0.09 -1.30 3.50
CA ALA A 50 0.89 -2.33 3.82
C ALA A 50 0.36 -3.26 4.92
N LEU A 51 0.87 -4.48 4.91
CA LEU A 51 0.72 -5.44 6.01
C LEU A 51 2.10 -5.83 6.49
N LYS A 52 2.30 -5.75 7.80
CA LYS A 52 3.48 -6.27 8.48
C LYS A 52 3.09 -7.53 9.24
N ARG A 53 3.73 -8.66 8.95
CA ARG A 53 3.60 -9.88 9.76
C ARG A 53 4.21 -9.61 11.14
N LEU A 54 3.41 -9.80 12.20
CA LEU A 54 3.90 -9.76 13.58
C LEU A 54 4.28 -11.17 14.04
N ASP A 55 3.44 -12.16 13.71
CA ASP A 55 3.70 -13.58 13.95
C ASP A 55 2.96 -14.48 12.93
N ALA A 56 2.85 -15.78 13.20
CA ALA A 56 2.18 -16.72 12.30
C ALA A 56 0.69 -16.38 12.09
N ALA A 57 0.00 -15.87 13.11
CA ALA A 57 -1.43 -15.62 13.15
C ALA A 57 -1.79 -14.13 13.07
N HIS A 58 -0.87 -13.22 13.40
CA HIS A 58 -1.11 -11.78 13.48
C HIS A 58 -0.36 -10.99 12.41
N ALA A 59 -1.06 -10.02 11.84
CA ALA A 59 -0.47 -8.96 11.03
C ALA A 59 -0.88 -7.59 11.58
N GLU A 60 -0.09 -6.56 11.28
CA GLU A 60 -0.41 -5.15 11.51
C GLU A 60 -0.69 -4.51 10.16
N LEU A 61 -1.81 -3.81 10.04
CA LEU A 61 -2.09 -2.95 8.91
C LEU A 61 -1.41 -1.58 9.09
N LYS A 62 -0.62 -1.16 8.09
CA LYS A 62 0.15 0.09 8.14
C LYS A 62 0.12 0.84 6.81
N SER A 63 0.59 2.09 6.82
CA SER A 63 0.88 2.90 5.63
C SER A 63 -0.31 3.05 4.67
N MET A 64 -1.53 3.02 5.22
CA MET A 64 -2.75 3.25 4.46
C MET A 64 -2.92 4.73 4.14
N ARG A 65 -3.01 5.04 2.85
CA ARG A 65 -3.28 6.39 2.37
C ARG A 65 -4.22 6.34 1.17
N THR A 66 -5.03 7.37 1.01
CA THR A 66 -5.80 7.62 -0.20
C THR A 66 -5.51 9.04 -0.68
N SER A 67 -5.31 9.18 -1.99
CA SER A 67 -5.09 10.47 -2.64
C SER A 67 -6.23 11.44 -2.27
N ALA A 68 -5.88 12.67 -1.87
CA ALA A 68 -6.85 13.67 -1.42
C ALA A 68 -7.91 13.96 -2.50
N HIS A 69 -7.49 14.00 -3.76
CA HIS A 69 -8.35 14.22 -4.93
C HIS A 69 -9.34 13.07 -5.20
N HIS A 70 -9.14 11.92 -4.56
CA HIS A 70 -9.96 10.72 -4.74
C HIS A 70 -10.63 10.24 -3.44
N ARG A 71 -10.65 11.08 -2.39
CA ARG A 71 -11.39 10.78 -1.16
C ARG A 71 -12.90 10.70 -1.43
N GLY A 72 -13.63 9.98 -0.56
CA GLY A 72 -15.08 9.78 -0.69
C GLY A 72 -15.49 8.78 -1.80
N ARG A 73 -14.55 8.26 -2.60
CA ARG A 73 -14.82 7.29 -3.67
C ARG A 73 -14.68 5.83 -3.25
N GLY A 74 -14.60 5.56 -1.94
CA GLY A 74 -14.46 4.19 -1.41
C GLY A 74 -13.10 3.52 -1.64
N ILE A 75 -12.08 4.23 -2.15
CA ILE A 75 -10.74 3.65 -2.41
C ILE A 75 -10.10 3.09 -1.14
N ALA A 76 -10.14 3.83 -0.03
CA ALA A 76 -9.61 3.34 1.26
C ALA A 76 -10.26 2.00 1.67
N ARG A 77 -11.57 1.85 1.44
CA ARG A 77 -12.31 0.61 1.73
C ARG A 77 -11.87 -0.52 0.80
N GLN A 78 -11.66 -0.25 -0.47
CA GLN A 78 -11.18 -1.27 -1.42
C GLN A 78 -9.76 -1.74 -1.07
N VAL A 79 -8.86 -0.81 -0.75
CA VAL A 79 -7.51 -1.13 -0.28
C VAL A 79 -7.57 -1.96 1.01
N LEU A 80 -8.36 -1.52 2.00
CA LEU A 80 -8.53 -2.26 3.25
C LEU A 80 -9.04 -3.70 3.01
N ASN A 81 -10.08 -3.85 2.17
CA ASN A 81 -10.64 -5.16 1.87
C ASN A 81 -9.60 -6.08 1.20
N HIS A 82 -8.81 -5.54 0.27
CA HIS A 82 -7.71 -6.26 -0.38
C HIS A 82 -6.67 -6.73 0.64
N LEU A 83 -6.25 -5.84 1.55
CA LEU A 83 -5.30 -6.19 2.60
C LEU A 83 -5.86 -7.28 3.53
N LEU A 84 -7.10 -7.15 4.00
CA LEU A 84 -7.72 -8.16 4.86
C LEU A 84 -7.86 -9.51 4.16
N GLN A 85 -8.18 -9.52 2.87
CA GLN A 85 -8.24 -10.76 2.09
C GLN A 85 -6.85 -11.39 1.97
N GLU A 86 -5.83 -10.60 1.68
CA GLU A 86 -4.46 -11.10 1.61
C GLU A 86 -3.99 -11.68 2.95
N ALA A 87 -4.27 -10.98 4.05
CA ALA A 87 -3.91 -11.45 5.38
C ALA A 87 -4.50 -12.84 5.67
N ARG A 88 -5.77 -13.04 5.31
CA ARG A 88 -6.45 -14.35 5.42
C ARG A 88 -5.82 -15.42 4.54
N THR A 89 -5.51 -15.09 3.27
CA THR A 89 -4.83 -16.02 2.35
C THR A 89 -3.47 -16.47 2.90
N ARG A 90 -2.79 -15.59 3.65
CA ARG A 90 -1.52 -15.87 4.32
C ARG A 90 -1.65 -16.57 5.68
N GLY A 91 -2.86 -16.95 6.07
CA GLY A 91 -3.15 -17.67 7.31
C GLY A 91 -3.27 -16.78 8.56
N HIS A 92 -3.28 -15.46 8.42
CA HIS A 92 -3.50 -14.58 9.56
C HIS A 92 -4.96 -14.61 10.00
N THR A 93 -5.17 -14.76 11.30
CA THR A 93 -6.49 -14.75 11.95
C THR A 93 -6.84 -13.39 12.53
N GLN A 94 -5.87 -12.48 12.66
CA GLN A 94 -6.08 -11.12 13.17
C GLN A 94 -5.15 -10.11 12.47
N VAL A 95 -5.70 -8.92 12.20
CA VAL A 95 -5.08 -7.77 11.51
C VAL A 95 -5.38 -6.50 12.27
#